data_AF-A0A8I0C8L8-F1
#
_entry.id   AF-A0A8I0C8L8-F1
#
_cell.length_a   1.000
_cell.length_b   1.000
_cell.length_c   1.000
_cell.angle_alpha   90.00
_cell.angle_beta   90.00
_cell.angle_gamma   90.00
#
_symmetry.space_group_name_H-M   'P 1'
#
loop_
_entity.id
_entity.type
_entity.pdbx_description
1 polymer ?
#
loop_
_entity_poly.entity_id
_entity_poly.type
_entity_poly.pdbx_seq_one_letter_code
_entity_poly.pdbx_strand_id
1 'polypeptide(L)'
;MIRWQATLTAALLVSACGGDVVERHPLPGAAPERGRAVIARVGCASCHEIPGVAWPKGKVGPSLEGFAARSLIGGRYPNQPDILSDYVRNAPAFTPQGGMPPMPITEQEARDVAAYLYTLEPR
;
A
#
# COMPACT_ATOMS: atom_id res chain seq x y z
N MET A 1 -0.56 66.93 1.32
CA MET A 1 -1.83 66.39 1.85
C MET A 1 -1.71 64.87 1.86
N ILE A 2 -1.85 64.29 3.04
CA ILE A 2 -1.66 62.88 3.37
C ILE A 2 -2.86 62.08 2.84
N ARG A 3 -2.62 60.96 2.15
CA ARG A 3 -3.58 59.84 2.08
C ARG A 3 -2.83 58.52 2.22
N TRP A 4 -2.88 57.99 3.44
CA TRP A 4 -2.66 56.60 3.75
C TRP A 4 -3.80 55.79 3.13
N GLN A 5 -3.52 54.69 2.44
CA GLN A 5 -4.31 53.47 2.57
C GLN A 5 -3.43 52.24 2.42
N ALA A 6 -3.53 51.41 3.45
CA ALA A 6 -3.00 50.08 3.56
C ALA A 6 -3.71 49.13 2.59
N THR A 7 -2.95 48.26 1.94
CA THR A 7 -3.45 46.96 1.52
C THR A 7 -2.35 45.92 1.73
N LEU A 8 -2.44 45.25 2.89
CA LEU A 8 -1.77 43.98 3.16
C LEU A 8 -2.53 42.89 2.39
N THR A 9 -2.03 42.51 1.21
CA THR A 9 -2.44 41.25 0.57
C THR A 9 -1.47 40.16 1.01
N ALA A 10 -1.82 39.48 2.10
CA ALA A 10 -1.19 38.22 2.48
C ALA A 10 -1.65 37.12 1.50
N ALA A 11 -0.81 36.82 0.51
CA ALA A 11 -0.99 35.65 -0.35
C ALA A 11 -0.48 34.39 0.36
N LEU A 12 -1.31 33.82 1.23
CA LEU A 12 -1.12 32.47 1.75
C LEU A 12 -1.53 31.46 0.66
N LEU A 13 -0.58 31.06 -0.19
CA LEU A 13 -0.72 29.91 -1.06
C LEU A 13 -0.36 28.64 -0.29
N VAL A 14 -1.29 28.15 0.54
CA VAL A 14 -1.24 26.76 1.01
C VAL A 14 -1.99 25.93 -0.02
N SER A 15 -1.27 25.43 -1.02
CA SER A 15 -1.77 24.42 -1.94
C SER A 15 -0.94 23.15 -1.79
N ALA A 16 -1.39 22.27 -0.89
CA ALA A 16 -0.96 20.88 -0.83
C ALA A 16 -2.17 20.02 -0.46
N CYS A 17 -3.13 19.91 -1.38
CA CYS A 17 -4.17 18.89 -1.31
C CYS A 17 -3.86 17.84 -2.38
N GLY A 18 -3.49 16.65 -1.92
CA GLY A 18 -3.36 15.45 -2.77
C GLY A 18 -1.94 15.21 -3.29
N GLY A 19 -1.03 14.82 -2.41
CA GLY A 19 0.15 14.07 -2.87
C GLY A 19 -0.32 12.70 -3.34
N ASP A 20 -0.03 12.36 -4.60
CA ASP A 20 -0.36 11.07 -5.20
C ASP A 20 0.14 9.95 -4.29
N VAL A 21 -0.72 8.97 -3.99
CA VAL A 21 -0.48 7.91 -2.98
C VAL A 21 0.76 7.06 -3.25
N VAL A 22 1.20 7.03 -4.51
CA VAL A 22 2.47 6.42 -4.95
C VAL A 22 3.69 7.18 -4.42
N GLU A 23 3.58 8.49 -4.20
CA GLU A 23 4.65 9.34 -3.65
C GLU A 23 4.98 8.97 -2.18
N ARG A 24 3.98 8.48 -1.41
CA ARG A 24 4.16 8.15 0.01
C ARG A 24 4.96 6.87 0.25
N HIS A 25 5.02 5.99 -0.75
CA HIS A 25 5.64 4.67 -0.67
C HIS A 25 6.44 4.38 -1.94
N PRO A 26 7.59 5.06 -2.16
CA PRO A 26 8.34 4.91 -3.39
C PRO A 26 8.88 3.48 -3.55
N LEU A 27 8.49 2.81 -4.63
CA LEU A 27 9.00 1.51 -5.07
C LEU A 27 9.49 1.61 -6.53
N PRO A 28 10.67 2.19 -6.78
CA PRO A 28 11.19 2.34 -8.14
C PRO A 28 11.27 0.99 -8.87
N GLY A 29 10.76 0.96 -10.10
CA GLY A 29 10.75 -0.24 -10.94
C GLY A 29 9.65 -1.25 -10.59
N ALA A 30 8.87 -1.04 -9.53
CA ALA A 30 7.67 -1.85 -9.26
C ALA A 30 6.48 -1.39 -10.12
N ALA A 31 5.59 -2.32 -10.48
CA ALA A 31 4.37 -2.00 -11.22
C ALA A 31 3.13 -2.67 -10.60
N PRO A 32 2.11 -1.89 -10.17
CA PRO A 32 0.88 -2.42 -9.58
C PRO A 32 0.16 -3.45 -10.45
N GLU A 33 0.17 -3.30 -11.76
CA GLU A 33 -0.52 -4.20 -12.69
C GLU A 33 0.14 -5.58 -12.71
N ARG A 34 1.48 -5.62 -12.66
CA ARG A 34 2.23 -6.87 -12.49
C ARG A 34 1.95 -7.48 -11.12
N GLY A 35 1.85 -6.66 -10.08
CA GLY A 35 1.51 -7.08 -8.73
C GLY A 35 0.14 -7.77 -8.67
N ARG A 36 -0.87 -7.17 -9.30
CA ARG A 36 -2.21 -7.77 -9.43
C ARG A 36 -2.17 -9.12 -10.13
N ALA A 37 -1.39 -9.24 -11.21
CA ALA A 37 -1.22 -10.50 -11.92
C ALA A 37 -0.56 -11.58 -11.04
N VAL A 38 0.46 -11.21 -10.25
CA VAL A 38 1.10 -12.11 -9.27
C VAL A 38 0.09 -12.55 -8.21
N ILE A 39 -0.64 -11.61 -7.60
CA ILE A 39 -1.68 -11.87 -6.59
C ILE A 39 -2.68 -12.92 -7.07
N ALA A 40 -3.14 -12.79 -8.32
CA ALA A 40 -4.06 -13.74 -8.94
C ALA A 40 -3.39 -15.10 -9.17
N ARG A 41 -2.16 -15.12 -9.70
CA ARG A 41 -1.40 -16.34 -10.01
C ARG A 41 -1.10 -17.18 -8.78
N VAL A 42 -0.68 -16.55 -7.67
CA VAL A 42 -0.25 -17.27 -6.46
C VAL A 42 -1.35 -17.42 -5.42
N GLY A 43 -2.59 -17.02 -5.75
CA GLY A 43 -3.77 -17.35 -4.97
C GLY A 43 -3.91 -16.60 -3.65
N CYS A 44 -3.39 -15.36 -3.53
CA CYS A 44 -3.54 -14.55 -2.31
C CYS A 44 -5.01 -14.38 -1.89
N ALA A 45 -5.91 -14.34 -2.88
CA ALA A 45 -7.34 -14.16 -2.68
C ALA A 45 -8.03 -15.38 -2.01
N SER A 46 -7.34 -16.51 -1.89
CA SER A 46 -7.84 -17.68 -1.13
C SER A 46 -7.96 -17.39 0.37
N CYS A 47 -7.08 -16.50 0.88
CA CYS A 47 -7.05 -16.12 2.29
C CYS A 47 -7.60 -14.71 2.52
N HIS A 48 -7.42 -13.80 1.57
CA HIS A 48 -7.77 -12.38 1.71
C HIS A 48 -8.89 -11.96 0.76
N GLU A 49 -9.73 -11.02 1.19
CA GLU A 49 -10.54 -10.20 0.30
C GLU A 49 -9.68 -9.03 -0.21
N ILE A 50 -9.59 -8.88 -1.54
CA ILE A 50 -8.70 -7.92 -2.18
C ILE A 50 -9.49 -7.13 -3.24
N PRO A 51 -9.66 -5.80 -3.10
CA PRO A 51 -10.27 -4.99 -4.15
C PRO A 51 -9.57 -5.19 -5.49
N GLY A 52 -10.33 -5.28 -6.58
CA GLY A 52 -9.81 -5.58 -7.91
C GLY A 52 -9.50 -7.05 -8.18
N VAL A 53 -9.66 -7.97 -7.23
CA VAL A 53 -9.52 -9.42 -7.46
C VAL A 53 -10.86 -10.10 -7.17
N ALA A 54 -11.47 -10.70 -8.20
CA ALA A 54 -12.89 -11.03 -8.18
C ALA A 54 -13.26 -12.24 -7.31
N TRP A 55 -12.49 -13.33 -7.38
CA TRP A 55 -12.75 -14.58 -6.67
C TRP A 55 -11.47 -15.43 -6.55
N PRO A 56 -11.27 -16.21 -5.47
CA PRO A 56 -12.08 -16.24 -4.24
C PRO A 56 -11.97 -14.97 -3.40
N LYS A 57 -12.83 -14.82 -2.38
CA LYS A 57 -12.80 -13.72 -1.40
C LYS A 57 -12.56 -14.30 -0.01
N GLY A 58 -11.33 -14.74 0.23
CA GLY A 58 -10.95 -15.38 1.49
C GLY A 58 -11.14 -14.48 2.70
N LYS A 59 -11.42 -15.10 3.85
CA LYS A 59 -11.57 -14.41 5.15
C LYS A 59 -10.71 -15.03 6.25
N VAL A 60 -9.74 -15.86 5.87
CA VAL A 60 -8.76 -16.43 6.80
C VAL A 60 -7.81 -15.34 7.26
N GLY A 61 -7.33 -14.52 6.32
CA GLY A 61 -6.66 -13.26 6.60
C GLY A 61 -7.65 -12.08 6.61
N PRO A 62 -7.25 -10.93 7.15
CA PRO A 62 -8.07 -9.72 7.09
C PRO A 62 -8.27 -9.28 5.62
N SER A 63 -9.34 -8.54 5.36
CA SER A 63 -9.47 -7.81 4.09
C SER A 63 -8.23 -6.94 3.86
N LEU A 64 -7.82 -6.76 2.60
CA LEU A 64 -6.75 -5.85 2.18
C LEU A 64 -7.31 -4.52 1.62
N GLU A 65 -8.61 -4.28 1.73
CA GLU A 65 -9.18 -2.98 1.46
C GLU A 65 -8.55 -1.89 2.35
N GLY A 66 -8.30 -0.71 1.76
CA GLY A 66 -7.69 0.41 2.46
C GLY A 66 -6.27 0.14 2.95
N PHE A 67 -5.56 -0.85 2.39
CA PHE A 67 -4.22 -1.21 2.84
C PHE A 67 -3.24 -0.03 2.78
N ALA A 68 -3.35 0.82 1.76
CA ALA A 68 -2.46 1.96 1.56
C ALA A 68 -2.46 2.96 2.74
N ALA A 69 -3.57 3.04 3.49
CA ALA A 69 -3.71 3.91 4.64
C ALA A 69 -3.29 3.26 5.98
N ARG A 70 -2.91 1.97 5.99
CA ARG A 70 -2.55 1.27 7.24
C ARG A 70 -1.18 1.72 7.71
N SER A 71 -1.06 2.00 9.00
CA SER A 71 0.24 2.28 9.63
C SER A 71 1.06 1.01 9.86
N LEU A 72 0.41 -0.15 9.99
CA LEU A 72 1.05 -1.40 10.38
C LEU A 72 0.75 -2.57 9.42
N ILE A 73 1.79 -3.33 9.11
CA ILE A 73 1.76 -4.64 8.43
C ILE A 73 1.60 -5.72 9.50
N GLY A 74 0.65 -6.64 9.28
CA GLY A 74 0.36 -7.73 10.22
C GLY A 74 0.00 -7.26 11.64
N GLY A 75 -0.41 -5.99 11.79
CA GLY A 75 -0.68 -5.37 13.09
C GLY A 75 0.56 -5.13 13.97
N ARG A 76 1.79 -5.25 13.43
CA ARG A 76 3.02 -5.19 14.24
C ARG A 76 4.15 -4.35 13.64
N TYR A 77 4.35 -4.42 12.32
CA TYR A 77 5.50 -3.83 11.66
C TYR A 77 5.12 -2.52 10.97
N PRO A 78 5.98 -1.49 10.95
CA PRO A 78 5.65 -0.25 10.25
C PRO A 78 5.42 -0.53 8.76
N ASN A 79 4.38 0.08 8.20
CA ASN A 79 4.07 -0.04 6.78
C ASN A 79 5.08 0.74 5.94
N GLN A 80 6.21 0.10 5.65
CA GLN A 80 7.28 0.61 4.80
C GLN A 80 7.47 -0.32 3.60
N PRO A 81 7.87 0.20 2.43
CA PRO A 81 7.82 -0.58 1.19
C PRO A 81 8.73 -1.81 1.16
N ASP A 82 9.92 -1.69 1.74
CA ASP A 82 10.89 -2.78 1.90
C ASP A 82 10.35 -3.87 2.85
N ILE A 83 9.86 -3.46 4.03
CA ILE A 83 9.27 -4.36 5.02
C ILE A 83 8.05 -5.08 4.44
N LEU A 84 7.19 -4.37 3.70
CA LEU A 84 6.01 -4.97 3.07
C LEU A 84 6.40 -6.01 2.02
N SER A 85 7.39 -5.68 1.18
CA SER A 85 7.88 -6.60 0.15
C SER A 85 8.43 -7.88 0.79
N ASP A 86 9.23 -7.76 1.85
CA ASP A 86 9.78 -8.91 2.56
C ASP A 86 8.72 -9.71 3.31
N TYR A 87 7.76 -9.03 3.94
CA TYR A 87 6.65 -9.67 4.63
C TYR A 87 5.76 -10.45 3.66
N VAL A 88 5.41 -9.87 2.51
CA VAL A 88 4.59 -10.54 1.48
C VAL A 88 5.29 -11.77 0.92
N ARG A 89 6.62 -11.72 0.78
CA ARG A 89 7.42 -12.85 0.32
C ARG A 89 7.52 -13.96 1.37
N ASN A 90 7.74 -13.61 2.64
CA ASN A 90 7.96 -14.59 3.71
C ASN A 90 7.45 -14.10 5.07
N ALA A 91 6.13 -14.08 5.25
CA ALA A 91 5.50 -13.66 6.50
C ALA A 91 5.95 -14.46 7.75
N PRO A 92 6.21 -15.79 7.68
CA PRO A 92 6.69 -16.54 8.84
C PRO A 92 8.04 -16.08 9.40
N ALA A 93 8.91 -15.45 8.59
CA ALA A 93 10.16 -14.87 9.09
C ALA A 93 9.90 -13.66 10.03
N PHE A 94 8.75 -13.02 9.90
CA PHE A 94 8.32 -11.89 10.73
C PHE A 94 7.33 -12.32 11.81
N THR A 95 6.42 -13.23 11.51
CA THR A 95 5.37 -13.70 12.42
C THR A 95 5.28 -15.23 12.37
N PRO A 96 6.19 -15.96 13.06
CA PRO A 96 6.26 -17.42 13.00
C PRO A 96 4.97 -18.14 13.42
N GLN A 97 4.18 -17.51 14.30
CA GLN A 97 2.88 -17.99 14.78
C GLN A 97 1.69 -17.60 13.88
N GLY A 98 1.95 -16.88 12.77
CA GLY A 98 0.93 -16.44 11.83
C GLY A 98 0.52 -17.53 10.84
N GLY A 99 -0.64 -17.34 10.20
CA GLY A 99 -1.17 -18.29 9.21
C GLY A 99 -0.75 -18.05 7.76
N MET A 100 -0.11 -16.92 7.45
CA MET A 100 0.34 -16.62 6.08
C MET A 100 1.62 -17.42 5.77
N PRO A 101 1.62 -18.29 4.74
CA PRO A 101 2.79 -19.10 4.38
C PRO A 101 3.87 -18.26 3.67
N PRO A 102 5.08 -18.80 3.47
CA PRO A 102 6.01 -18.21 2.50
C PRO A 102 5.42 -18.31 1.09
N MET A 103 5.50 -17.22 0.33
CA MET A 103 4.89 -17.14 -1.00
C MET A 103 5.90 -17.53 -2.08
N PRO A 104 5.51 -18.29 -3.12
CA PRO A 104 6.40 -18.72 -4.19
C PRO A 104 6.62 -17.59 -5.23
N ILE A 105 7.16 -16.46 -4.77
CA ILE A 105 7.38 -15.25 -5.57
C ILE A 105 8.82 -14.77 -5.44
N THR A 106 9.32 -14.14 -6.51
CA THR A 106 10.63 -13.48 -6.51
C THR A 106 10.59 -12.15 -5.74
N GLU A 107 11.76 -11.56 -5.50
CA GLU A 107 11.86 -10.23 -4.90
C GLU A 107 11.17 -9.15 -5.71
N GLN A 108 11.32 -9.17 -7.03
CA GLN A 108 10.66 -8.19 -7.91
C GLN A 108 9.14 -8.36 -7.87
N GLU A 109 8.65 -9.60 -7.88
CA GLU A 109 7.22 -9.86 -7.76
C GLU A 109 6.68 -9.39 -6.42
N ALA A 110 7.41 -9.58 -5.32
CA ALA A 110 7.02 -9.07 -4.02
C ALA A 110 6.91 -7.54 -3.99
N ARG A 111 7.86 -6.83 -4.62
CA ARG A 111 7.78 -5.37 -4.81
C ARG A 111 6.58 -4.95 -5.65
N ASP A 112 6.31 -5.68 -6.73
CA ASP A 112 5.13 -5.42 -7.58
C ASP A 112 3.82 -5.62 -6.80
N VAL A 113 3.74 -6.67 -5.97
CA VAL A 113 2.61 -6.92 -5.07
C VAL A 113 2.46 -5.78 -4.05
N ALA A 114 3.56 -5.37 -3.41
CA ALA A 114 3.55 -4.22 -2.48
C ALA A 114 3.04 -2.95 -3.17
N ALA A 115 3.50 -2.66 -4.40
CA ALA A 115 3.02 -1.55 -5.20
C ALA A 115 1.51 -1.63 -5.45
N TYR A 116 0.98 -2.82 -5.78
CA TYR A 116 -0.47 -3.00 -5.90
C TYR A 116 -1.22 -2.73 -4.59
N LEU A 117 -0.72 -3.24 -3.46
CA LEU A 117 -1.36 -3.02 -2.15
C LEU A 117 -1.38 -1.53 -1.77
N TYR A 118 -0.38 -0.76 -2.17
CA TYR A 118 -0.37 0.70 -2.00
C TYR A 118 -1.33 1.46 -2.93
N THR A 119 -1.98 0.79 -3.90
CA THR A 119 -3.09 1.40 -4.67
C THR A 119 -4.45 1.23 -3.99
N LEU A 120 -4.53 0.41 -2.92
CA LEU A 120 -5.78 0.09 -2.25
C LEU A 120 -6.11 1.14 -1.19
N GLU A 121 -6.71 2.25 -1.63
CA GLU A 121 -7.19 3.32 -0.75
C GLU A 121 -8.45 2.93 0.03
N PRO A 122 -8.70 3.53 1.21
CA PRO A 122 -9.99 3.44 1.89
C PRO A 122 -11.11 3.98 1.00
N ARG A 123 -12.27 3.32 1.02
CA ARG A 123 -13.50 3.82 0.38
C ARG A 123 -14.28 4.74 1.30
#